data_AF-A0A2H3E6Z6-F1
#
_entry.id   AF-A0A2H3E6Z6-F1
#
_cell.length_a   1.000
_cell.length_b   1.000
_cell.length_c   1.000
_cell.angle_alpha   90.00
_cell.angle_beta   90.00
_cell.angle_gamma   90.00
#
_symmetry.space_group_name_H-M   'P 1'
#
loop_
_entity.id
_entity.type
_entity.pdbx_description
1 polymer ?
#
loop_
_entity_poly.entity_id
_entity_poly.type
_entity_poly.pdbx_seq_one_letter_code
_entity_poly.pdbx_strand_id
1 'polypeptide(L)'
;VPRGLQCIRVENFEPNMTSHIQLNDAGIIRCFKAHYQSSYIQCAIDRYDQNILPAEIYDINQLEAMRLANTAWKAVDTTTIKHCWQKAGILAAPSSPSTPIPV
;
A
#
# COMPACT_ATOMS: atom_id res chain seq x y z
N VAL A 1 7.90 3.32 -23.71
CA VAL A 1 8.89 2.88 -22.70
C VAL A 1 9.92 3.99 -22.53
N PRO A 2 10.25 4.44 -21.31
CA PRO A 2 11.26 5.48 -21.09
C PRO A 2 12.61 5.06 -21.72
N ARG A 3 13.35 6.00 -22.29
CA ARG A 3 14.63 5.70 -22.97
C ARG A 3 15.67 5.26 -21.92
N GLY A 4 16.37 4.15 -22.18
CA GLY A 4 17.48 3.66 -21.34
C GLY A 4 17.16 2.48 -20.41
N LEU A 5 15.87 2.13 -20.22
CA LEU A 5 15.50 0.91 -19.51
C LEU A 5 15.56 -0.29 -20.46
N GLN A 6 16.50 -1.20 -20.18
CA GLN A 6 16.60 -2.49 -20.87
C GLN A 6 15.83 -3.55 -20.04
N CYS A 7 15.37 -4.62 -20.69
CA CYS A 7 14.65 -5.73 -20.06
C CYS A 7 13.25 -5.41 -19.49
N ILE A 8 12.51 -4.47 -20.08
CA ILE A 8 11.10 -4.22 -19.75
C ILE A 8 10.20 -4.76 -20.86
N ARG A 9 9.23 -5.62 -20.49
CA ARG A 9 8.11 -6.02 -21.36
C ARG A 9 6.85 -5.28 -20.91
N VAL A 10 6.17 -4.63 -21.85
CA VAL A 10 4.90 -3.95 -21.59
C VAL A 10 3.77 -4.88 -21.97
N GLU A 11 2.81 -5.05 -21.07
CA GLU A 11 1.57 -5.80 -21.31
C GLU A 11 0.41 -4.81 -21.42
N ASN A 12 -0.40 -4.97 -22.47
CA ASN A 12 -1.61 -4.17 -22.63
C ASN A 12 -2.80 -4.98 -22.10
N PHE A 13 -3.58 -4.36 -21.22
CA PHE A 13 -4.81 -4.96 -20.70
C PHE A 13 -6.03 -4.45 -21.47
N GLU A 14 -7.12 -5.20 -21.39
CA GLU A 14 -8.41 -4.75 -21.90
C GLU A 14 -8.84 -3.42 -21.25
N PRO A 15 -9.66 -2.60 -21.94
CA PRO A 15 -10.22 -1.39 -21.38
C PRO A 15 -10.92 -1.63 -20.03
N ASN A 16 -10.84 -0.65 -19.12
CA ASN A 16 -11.46 -0.67 -17.79
C ASN A 16 -10.90 -1.72 -16.81
N MET A 17 -9.71 -2.27 -17.06
CA MET A 17 -9.05 -3.21 -16.14
C MET A 17 -8.20 -2.58 -15.04
N THR A 18 -8.03 -1.26 -15.08
CA THR A 18 -7.20 -0.49 -14.15
C THR A 18 -7.50 -0.83 -12.68
N SER A 19 -8.75 -0.73 -12.23
CA SER A 19 -9.13 -1.03 -10.83
C SER A 19 -8.99 -2.51 -10.44
N HIS A 20 -8.99 -3.41 -11.42
CA HIS A 20 -8.91 -4.86 -11.19
C HIS A 20 -7.47 -5.36 -11.12
N ILE A 21 -6.57 -4.75 -11.89
CA ILE A 21 -5.19 -5.21 -12.07
C ILE A 21 -4.19 -4.31 -11.34
N GLN A 22 -4.52 -3.04 -11.09
CA GLN A 22 -3.62 -2.14 -10.37
C GLN A 22 -3.53 -2.52 -8.88
N LEU A 23 -2.37 -3.05 -8.52
CA LEU A 23 -2.02 -3.48 -7.17
C LEU A 23 -2.22 -2.39 -6.11
N ASN A 24 -1.94 -1.14 -6.51
CA ASN A 24 -2.11 0.02 -5.64
C ASN A 24 -3.57 0.19 -5.20
N ASP A 25 -4.51 -0.01 -6.11
CA ASP A 25 -5.96 0.05 -5.86
C ASP A 25 -6.49 -1.26 -5.24
N ALA A 26 -5.80 -2.38 -5.43
CA ALA A 26 -6.17 -3.68 -4.88
C ALA A 26 -6.08 -3.75 -3.34
N GLY A 27 -5.42 -2.79 -2.69
CA GLY A 27 -5.39 -2.65 -1.23
C GLY A 27 -4.16 -1.94 -0.67
N ILE A 28 -3.08 -1.80 -1.44
CA ILE A 28 -1.83 -1.20 -0.96
C ILE A 28 -2.04 0.27 -0.54
N ILE A 29 -2.68 1.10 -1.38
CA ILE A 29 -2.95 2.51 -1.03
C ILE A 29 -3.83 2.60 0.22
N ARG A 30 -4.83 1.73 0.34
CA ARG A 30 -5.71 1.71 1.51
C ARG A 30 -4.93 1.40 2.79
N CYS A 31 -4.09 0.37 2.76
CA CYS A 31 -3.24 -0.02 3.89
C CYS A 31 -2.26 1.09 4.27
N PHE A 32 -1.57 1.66 3.28
CA PHE A 32 -0.68 2.80 3.47
C PHE A 32 -1.38 3.98 4.14
N LYS A 33 -2.55 4.40 3.62
CA LYS A 33 -3.33 5.52 4.17
C LYS A 33 -3.76 5.26 5.61
N ALA A 34 -4.15 4.03 5.94
CA ALA A 34 -4.53 3.66 7.31
C ALA A 34 -3.35 3.80 8.28
N HIS A 35 -2.16 3.31 7.90
CA HIS A 35 -0.95 3.48 8.72
C HIS A 35 -0.55 4.95 8.87
N TYR A 36 -0.57 5.71 7.77
CA TYR A 36 -0.28 7.15 7.80
C TYR A 36 -1.23 7.89 8.75
N GLN A 37 -2.54 7.65 8.61
CA GLN A 37 -3.55 8.31 9.43
C GLN A 37 -3.39 7.95 10.91
N SER A 38 -3.12 6.68 11.23
CA SER A 38 -2.86 6.24 12.61
C SER A 38 -1.68 6.99 13.21
N SER A 39 -0.54 7.06 12.51
CA SER A 39 0.64 7.78 12.99
C SER A 39 0.43 9.28 13.10
N TYR A 40 -0.33 9.88 12.17
CA TYR A 40 -0.68 11.29 12.23
C TYR A 40 -1.56 11.63 13.43
N ILE A 41 -2.57 10.79 13.72
CA ILE A 41 -3.41 10.94 14.92
C ILE A 41 -2.56 10.80 16.18
N GLN A 42 -1.64 9.83 16.23
CA GLN A 42 -0.74 9.68 17.37
C GLN A 42 0.10 10.95 17.58
N CYS A 43 0.63 11.56 16.51
CA CYS A 43 1.36 12.83 16.60
C CYS A 43 0.50 13.96 17.19
N ALA A 44 -0.79 14.04 16.81
CA ALA A 44 -1.71 15.01 17.39
C ALA A 44 -1.97 14.75 18.89
N ILE A 45 -2.09 13.49 19.31
CA ILE A 45 -2.22 13.10 20.72
C ILE A 45 -0.96 13.51 21.49
N ASP A 46 0.23 13.18 20.99
CA ASP A 46 1.49 13.49 21.65
C ASP A 46 1.69 15.00 21.82
N ARG A 47 1.22 15.81 20.86
CA ARG A 47 1.25 17.28 20.92
C ARG A 47 0.25 17.84 21.92
N TYR A 48 -0.94 17.24 22.00
CA TYR A 48 -1.92 17.58 23.02
C TYR A 48 -1.34 17.36 24.43
N ASP A 49 -0.68 16.21 24.66
CA ASP A 49 -0.04 15.89 25.94
C ASP A 49 1.14 16.83 26.26
N GLN A 50 1.77 17.40 25.23
CA GLN A 50 2.81 18.43 25.35
C GLN A 50 2.25 19.85 25.57
N ASN A 51 0.94 20.01 25.70
CA ASN A 51 0.24 21.30 25.86
C ASN A 51 0.46 22.27 24.68
N ILE A 52 0.63 21.74 23.46
CA ILE A 52 0.57 22.55 22.23
C ILE A 52 -0.83 23.12 22.06
N LEU A 53 -0.96 24.32 21.49
CA LEU A 53 -2.25 24.97 21.32
C LEU A 53 -3.17 24.10 20.46
N PRO A 54 -4.48 23.99 20.78
CA PRO A 54 -5.43 23.19 19.99
C PRO A 54 -5.50 23.58 18.50
N ALA A 55 -5.14 24.81 18.15
CA ALA A 55 -5.08 25.26 16.76
C ALA A 55 -3.90 24.66 15.99
N GLU A 56 -2.85 24.22 16.67
CA GLU A 56 -1.55 23.79 16.10
C GLU A 56 -1.34 22.27 16.20
N ILE A 57 -2.16 21.54 16.97
CA ILE A 57 -1.97 20.08 17.20
C ILE A 57 -1.97 19.27 15.90
N TYR A 58 -2.66 19.76 14.86
CA TYR A 58 -2.75 19.13 13.54
C TYR A 58 -1.75 19.70 12.52
N ASP A 59 -0.97 20.71 12.86
CA ASP A 59 -0.07 21.38 11.91
C ASP A 59 1.07 20.46 11.50
N ILE A 60 1.21 20.18 10.21
CA ILE A 60 2.26 19.30 9.73
C ILE A 60 3.03 19.94 8.59
N ASN A 61 4.35 20.02 8.74
CA ASN A 61 5.19 20.47 7.64
C ASN A 61 5.53 19.31 6.69
N GLN A 62 6.09 19.65 5.53
CA GLN A 62 6.38 18.65 4.49
C GLN A 62 7.37 17.57 4.95
N LEU A 63 8.38 17.92 5.76
CA LEU A 63 9.37 16.96 6.24
C LEU A 63 8.74 15.95 7.22
N GLU A 64 7.89 16.41 8.12
CA GLU A 64 7.12 15.54 9.03
C GLU A 64 6.21 14.61 8.23
N ALA A 65 5.46 15.15 7.25
CA ALA A 65 4.59 14.34 6.38
C ALA A 65 5.37 13.27 5.61
N MET A 66 6.55 13.61 5.07
CA MET A 66 7.42 12.64 4.39
C MET A 66 7.95 11.54 5.34
N ARG A 67 8.27 11.90 6.58
CA ARG A 67 8.68 10.92 7.60
C ARG A 67 7.54 9.98 7.96
N LEU A 68 6.33 10.50 8.17
CA LEU A 68 5.13 9.70 8.41
C LEU A 68 4.83 8.78 7.23
N ALA A 69 4.94 9.27 5.99
CA ALA A 69 4.79 8.45 4.79
C ALA A 69 5.81 7.32 4.73
N ASN A 70 7.09 7.59 5.02
CA ASN A 70 8.11 6.55 5.06
C ASN A 70 7.83 5.48 6.14
N THR A 71 7.39 5.90 7.33
CA THR A 71 6.99 4.98 8.40
C THR A 71 5.77 4.15 7.99
N ALA A 72 4.74 4.79 7.44
CA ALA A 72 3.53 4.12 6.96
C ALA A 72 3.82 3.10 5.87
N TRP A 73 4.71 3.43 4.92
CA TRP A 73 5.14 2.50 3.88
C TRP A 73 5.85 1.27 4.45
N LYS A 74 6.77 1.46 5.40
CA LYS A 74 7.46 0.35 6.07
C LYS A 74 6.53 -0.53 6.90
N ALA A 75 5.39 0.00 7.34
CA ALA A 75 4.37 -0.74 8.06
C ALA A 75 3.43 -1.55 7.14
N VAL A 76 3.41 -1.26 5.83
CA VAL A 76 2.65 -2.07 4.86
C VAL A 76 3.27 -3.46 4.81
N ASP A 77 2.53 -4.44 5.31
CA ASP A 77 3.04 -5.79 5.42
C ASP A 77 3.19 -6.49 4.06
N THR A 78 4.24 -7.30 3.94
CA THR A 78 4.53 -8.07 2.72
C THR A 78 3.42 -9.04 2.35
N THR A 79 2.67 -9.57 3.33
CA THR A 79 1.49 -10.42 3.05
C THR A 79 0.36 -9.61 2.43
N THR A 80 0.16 -8.35 2.84
CA THR A 80 -0.83 -7.45 2.21
C THR A 80 -0.48 -7.24 0.74
N ILE A 81 0.81 -7.00 0.44
CA ILE A 81 1.28 -6.89 -0.95
C ILE A 81 0.98 -8.21 -1.68
N LYS A 82 1.41 -9.36 -1.16
CA LYS A 82 1.16 -10.67 -1.79
C LYS A 82 -0.33 -10.91 -2.07
N HIS A 83 -1.21 -10.62 -1.12
CA HIS A 83 -2.66 -10.76 -1.30
C HIS A 83 -3.20 -9.83 -2.39
N CYS A 84 -2.70 -8.60 -2.51
CA CYS A 84 -3.07 -7.69 -3.59
C CYS A 84 -2.69 -8.25 -4.97
N TRP A 85 -1.50 -8.85 -5.08
CA TRP A 85 -1.04 -9.49 -6.31
C TRP A 85 -1.84 -10.75 -6.67
N GLN A 86 -2.24 -11.54 -5.68
CA GLN A 86 -3.14 -12.69 -5.90
C GLN A 86 -4.54 -12.24 -6.32
N LYS A 87 -5.07 -11.20 -5.67
CA LYS A 87 -6.38 -10.62 -6.02
C LYS A 87 -6.42 -10.05 -7.43
N ALA A 88 -5.31 -9.45 -7.88
CA ALA A 88 -5.15 -8.97 -9.26
C ALA A 88 -4.95 -10.11 -10.28
N GLY A 89 -4.88 -11.38 -9.84
CA GLY A 89 -4.66 -12.53 -10.71
C GLY A 89 -3.23 -12.63 -11.27
N ILE A 90 -2.28 -11.84 -10.76
CA ILE A 90 -0.90 -11.81 -11.24
C ILE A 90 -0.07 -12.91 -10.58
N LEU A 91 -0.30 -13.17 -9.29
CA LEU A 91 0.27 -14.33 -8.60
C LEU A 91 -0.73 -15.47 -8.57
N ALA A 92 -0.25 -16.69 -8.83
CA ALA A 92 -1.04 -17.89 -8.60
C ALA A 92 -1.49 -17.99 -7.14
N ALA A 93 -2.73 -18.41 -6.92
CA ALA A 93 -3.17 -18.83 -5.60
C ALA A 93 -2.28 -19.98 -5.11
N PRO A 94 -1.99 -20.08 -3.80
CA PRO A 94 -1.30 -21.26 -3.28
C PRO A 94 -2.08 -22.48 -3.74
N SER A 95 -1.41 -23.39 -4.43
CA SER A 95 -2.01 -24.60 -4.99
C SER A 95 -2.81 -25.30 -3.89
N SER A 96 -4.13 -25.36 -4.04
CA SER A 96 -4.93 -26.33 -3.29
C SER A 96 -4.28 -27.70 -3.52
N PRO A 97 -4.06 -28.52 -2.47
CA PRO A 97 -3.51 -29.85 -2.66
C PRO A 97 -4.39 -30.56 -3.68
N SER A 98 -3.80 -30.87 -4.83
CA SER A 98 -4.46 -31.59 -5.91
C SER A 98 -5.03 -32.87 -5.32
N THR A 99 -6.36 -32.99 -5.33
CA THR A 99 -7.03 -34.23 -4.96
C THR A 99 -6.46 -35.33 -5.85
N PRO A 100 -5.92 -36.43 -5.31
CA PRO A 100 -5.40 -37.51 -6.13
C PRO A 100 -6.53 -37.99 -7.04
N ILE A 101 -6.30 -37.96 -8.36
CA ILE A 101 -7.22 -38.57 -9.32
C ILE A 101 -7.21 -40.08 -9.01
N PRO A 102 -8.35 -40.71 -8.69
CA PRO A 102 -8.40 -42.16 -8.51
C PRO A 102 -8.09 -42.82 -9.85
N VAL A 103 -7.14 -43.75 -9.83
CA VAL A 103 -6.74 -44.60 -10.96
C VAL A 103 -7.83 -45.62 -11.27
#